data_AF-A0A3S3G6D8-F1
#
_entry.id   AF-A0A3S3G6D8-F1
#
_cell.length_a   1.000
_cell.length_b   1.000
_cell.length_c   1.000
_cell.angle_alpha   90.00
_cell.angle_beta   90.00
_cell.angle_gamma   90.00
#
_symmetry.space_group_name_H-M   'P 1'
#
loop_
_entity.id
_entity.type
_entity.pdbx_description
1 polymer ?
#
loop_
_entity_poly.entity_id
_entity_poly.type
_entity_poly.pdbx_seq_one_letter_code
_entity_poly.pdbx_strand_id
1 'polypeptide(L)' 'MRTVQEIFEALGGTGAVAKVIGVKHSAASEMRRRQSIPVKYWPALMERALQERIAIDSDVLVRVHVAAAEEGRAA' A
#
# COMPACT_ATOMS: atom_id res chain seq x y z
N MET A 1 9.49 -6.08 3.05
CA MET A 1 8.13 -5.88 2.52
C MET A 1 8.03 -6.47 1.13
N ARG A 2 7.07 -7.37 0.92
CA ARG A 2 6.83 -8.12 -0.31
C ARG A 2 5.36 -8.11 -0.75
N THR A 3 4.44 -7.71 0.13
CA THR A 3 3.01 -7.67 -0.18
C THR A 3 2.37 -6.35 0.24
N VAL A 4 1.20 -6.04 -0.35
CA VAL A 4 0.37 -4.89 0.07
C VAL A 4 -0.06 -5.02 1.53
N GLN A 5 -0.29 -6.24 2.02
CA GLN A 5 -0.67 -6.46 3.40
C GLN A 5 0.43 -6.04 4.38
N GLU A 6 1.68 -6.40 4.12
CA GLU A 6 2.81 -5.98 4.96
C GLU A 6 2.99 -4.46 4.96
N ILE A 7 2.76 -3.79 3.82
CA ILE A 7 2.77 -2.31 3.75
C ILE A 7 1.69 -1.73 4.65
N PHE A 8 0.48 -2.29 4.58
CA PHE A 8 -0.64 -1.84 5.41
C PHE A 8 -0.35 -2.04 6.90
N GLU A 9 0.19 -3.21 7.27
CA GLU A 9 0.56 -3.51 8.66
C GLU A 9 1.67 -2.59 9.17
N ALA A 10 2.70 -2.35 8.36
CA ALA A 10 3.80 -1.44 8.70
C ALA A 10 3.33 -0.01 8.96
N LEU A 11 2.34 0.48 8.20
CA LEU A 11 1.77 1.82 8.33
C LEU A 11 0.73 1.94 9.46
N GLY A 12 0.51 0.91 10.28
CA GLY A 12 -0.47 0.92 11.37
C GLY A 12 -1.87 0.43 10.97
N GLY A 13 -1.97 -0.33 9.89
CA GLY A 13 -3.17 -1.01 9.42
C GLY A 13 -4.03 -0.20 8.44
N THR A 14 -5.14 -0.82 8.01
CA THR A 14 -6.07 -0.24 7.01
C THR A 14 -6.61 1.13 7.39
N GLY A 15 -6.87 1.39 8.68
CA GLY A 15 -7.37 2.68 9.14
C GLY A 15 -6.34 3.80 9.08
N ALA A 16 -5.08 3.51 9.36
CA ALA A 16 -3.99 4.48 9.24
C ALA A 16 -3.74 4.80 7.75
N VAL A 17 -3.66 3.77 6.90
CA VAL A 17 -3.52 3.95 5.45
C VAL A 17 -4.66 4.78 4.87
N ALA A 18 -5.91 4.49 5.24
CA ALA A 18 -7.07 5.25 4.79
C ALA A 18 -6.97 6.75 5.11
N LYS A 19 -6.49 7.09 6.32
CA LYS A 19 -6.25 8.47 6.74
C LYS A 19 -5.13 9.13 5.95
N VAL A 20 -4.02 8.42 5.75
CA VAL A 20 -2.84 8.92 5.02
C VAL A 20 -3.19 9.29 3.59
N ILE A 21 -3.93 8.43 2.89
CA ILE A 21 -4.27 8.62 1.47
C ILE A 21 -5.60 9.36 1.27
N GLY A 22 -6.27 9.78 2.36
CA GLY A 22 -7.49 10.57 2.33
C GLY A 22 -8.72 9.82 1.78
N VAL A 23 -8.82 8.51 1.96
CA VAL A 23 -9.95 7.69 1.48
C VAL A 23 -10.76 7.09 2.62
N LYS A 24 -11.96 6.61 2.31
CA LYS A 24 -12.79 5.86 3.26
C LYS A 24 -12.11 4.54 3.63
N HIS A 25 -12.34 4.07 4.87
CA HIS A 25 -11.84 2.78 5.35
C HIS A 25 -12.24 1.62 4.43
N SER A 26 -13.46 1.64 3.87
CA SER A 26 -13.93 0.63 2.91
C SER A 26 -13.06 0.58 1.65
N ALA A 27 -12.66 1.73 1.10
CA ALA A 27 -11.82 1.81 -0.08
C ALA A 27 -10.40 1.28 0.21
N ALA A 28 -9.82 1.64 1.35
CA ALA A 28 -8.53 1.10 1.77
C ALA A 28 -8.60 -0.41 2.02
N SER A 29 -9.69 -0.89 2.63
CA SER A 29 -9.92 -2.33 2.84
C SER A 29 -10.03 -3.08 1.51
N GLU A 30 -10.72 -2.50 0.52
CA GLU A 30 -10.83 -3.06 -0.81
C GLU A 30 -9.48 -3.10 -1.55
N MET A 31 -8.66 -2.06 -1.43
CA MET A 31 -7.28 -2.04 -1.95
C MET A 31 -6.43 -3.15 -1.34
N ARG A 32 -6.52 -3.32 -0.01
CA ARG A 32 -5.84 -4.42 0.69
C ARG A 32 -6.31 -5.78 0.18
N ARG A 33 -7.63 -5.98 0.03
CA ARG A 33 -8.21 -7.24 -0.44
C ARG A 33 -7.81 -7.58 -1.87
N ARG A 34 -7.75 -6.57 -2.74
CA ARG A 34 -7.31 -6.69 -4.15
C ARG A 34 -5.78 -6.72 -4.29
N GLN A 35 -5.04 -6.58 -3.18
CA GLN A 35 -3.60 -6.40 -3.13
C GLN A 35 -3.09 -5.34 -4.12
N SER A 36 -3.87 -4.27 -4.32
CA SER A 36 -3.56 -3.26 -5.33
C SER A 36 -3.71 -1.85 -4.75
N ILE A 37 -2.62 -1.10 -4.77
CA ILE A 37 -2.57 0.31 -4.37
C ILE A 37 -2.37 1.16 -5.64
N PRO A 38 -3.32 2.03 -5.99
CA PRO A 38 -3.16 2.95 -7.11
C PRO A 38 -1.94 3.88 -6.95
N VAL A 39 -1.17 4.04 -8.03
CA VAL A 39 0.09 4.83 -8.07
C VAL A 39 -0.09 6.26 -7.57
N LYS A 40 -1.27 6.86 -7.82
CA LYS A 40 -1.60 8.22 -7.35
C LYS A 40 -1.50 8.41 -5.83
N TYR A 41 -1.57 7.32 -5.04
CA TYR A 41 -1.49 7.37 -3.58
C TYR A 41 -0.08 7.12 -3.03
N TRP A 42 0.85 6.67 -3.88
CA TRP A 42 2.20 6.31 -3.46
C TRP A 42 2.98 7.46 -2.82
N PRO A 43 2.91 8.72 -3.32
CA PRO A 43 3.61 9.83 -2.68
C PRO A 43 3.19 10.04 -1.22
N ALA A 44 1.89 9.98 -0.91
CA ALA A 44 1.37 10.13 0.45
C ALA A 44 1.84 8.99 1.38
N LEU A 45 1.91 7.76 0.87
CA LEU A 45 2.40 6.60 1.62
C LEU A 45 3.90 6.73 1.93
N MET A 46 4.71 7.15 0.95
CA MET A 46 6.14 7.37 1.14
C MET A 46 6.42 8.51 2.10
N GLU A 47 5.66 9.60 2.02
CA GLU A 47 5.78 10.72 2.95
C GLU A 47 5.49 10.28 4.39
N ARG A 48 4.42 9.50 4.60
CA ARG A 48 4.12 8.94 5.93
C ARG A 48 5.20 7.97 6.40
N ALA A 49 5.66 7.09 5.52
CA ALA A 49 6.71 6.14 5.84
C ALA A 49 8.01 6.84 6.24
N LEU A 50 8.37 7.92 5.56
CA LEU A 50 9.51 8.76 5.91
C LEU A 50 9.36 9.37 7.31
N GLN A 51 8.18 9.90 7.65
CA GLN A 51 7.88 10.46 8.96
C GLN A 51 7.97 9.41 10.08
N GLU A 52 7.53 8.18 9.81
CA GLU A 52 7.55 7.07 10.77
C GLU A 52 8.84 6.24 10.72
N ARG A 53 9.81 6.62 9.87
CA ARG A 53 11.07 5.88 9.62
C ARG A 53 10.84 4.43 9.19
N ILE A 54 9.77 4.20 8.44
CA ILE A 54 9.45 2.92 7.82
C ILE A 54 10.17 2.84 6.47
N ALA A 55 10.79 1.70 6.19
CA ALA A 55 11.46 1.43 4.92
C ALA A 55 10.46 1.12 3.78
N ILE A 56 9.59 2.09 3.45
CA ILE A 56 8.74 2.06 2.24
C ILE A 56 9.24 3.16 1.31
N ASP A 57 9.88 2.74 0.22
CA ASP A 57 10.32 3.58 -0.88
C ASP A 57 9.59 3.19 -2.18
N SER A 58 9.91 3.91 -3.27
CA SER A 58 9.38 3.62 -4.59
C SER A 58 9.66 2.18 -5.04
N ASP A 59 10.84 1.63 -4.74
CA ASP A 59 11.23 0.28 -5.17
C ASP A 59 10.39 -0.79 -4.48
N VAL A 60 10.07 -0.60 -3.19
CA VAL A 60 9.14 -1.47 -2.45
C VAL A 60 7.75 -1.39 -3.08
N LEU A 61 7.25 -0.18 -3.37
CA LEU A 61 5.91 -0.01 -3.95
C LEU A 61 5.80 -0.60 -5.36
N VAL A 62 6.80 -0.39 -6.22
CA VAL A 62 6.87 -0.99 -7.56
C VAL A 62 6.91 -2.51 -7.47
N ARG A 63 7.79 -3.06 -6.63
CA ARG A 63 7.93 -4.51 -6.46
C ARG A 63 6.61 -5.17 -6.05
N VAL A 64 5.93 -4.59 -5.07
CA VAL A 64 4.65 -5.08 -4.58
C VAL A 64 3.55 -4.93 -5.65
N HIS A 65 3.54 -3.82 -6.38
CA HIS A 65 2.58 -3.58 -7.45
C HIS A 65 2.71 -4.57 -8.61
N VAL A 66 3.95 -4.86 -9.03
CA VAL A 66 4.22 -5.85 -10.09
C VAL A 66 3.83 -7.25 -9.62
N ALA A 67 4.19 -7.64 -8.40
CA ALA A 67 3.83 -8.95 -7.86
C ALA A 67 2.31 -9.16 -7.83
N ALA A 68 1.54 -8.17 -7.37
CA ALA A 68 0.08 -8.25 -7.37
C ALA A 68 -0.54 -8.28 -8.79
N ALA A 69 0.08 -7.60 -9.75
CA ALA A 69 -0.38 -7.61 -11.15
C ALA A 69 -0.10 -8.93 -11.87
N GLU A 70 0.94 -9.68 -11.45
CA GLU A 70 1.23 -11.02 -11.95
C GLU A 70 0.29 -12.06 -11.32
N GLU A 71 0.03 -11.98 -10.01
CA GLU A 71 -0.93 -12.86 -9.33
C GLU A 71 -2.35 -12.72 -9.89
N GLY A 72 -2.78 -11.49 -10.24
CA GLY A 72 -4.08 -11.25 -10.87
C GLY A 72 -4.18 -11.70 -12.34
N ARG A 73 -3.05 -12.00 -13.01
CA ARG A 73 -3.05 -12.55 -14.39
C ARG A 73 -3.02 -14.08 -14.43
N ALA A 74 -2.68 -14.73 -13.31
CA ALA A 74 -2.65 -16.18 -13.18
C ALA A 74 -3.97 -16.81 -12.70
N ALA A 75 -5.00 -15.99 -12.43
CA ALA A 75 -6.34 -16.38 -11.98
C ALA A 75 -7.41 -16.07 -13.05
#